data_AF-A0A358D5U6-F1
#
_entry.id   AF-A0A358D5U6-F1
#
_cell.length_a   1.000
_cell.length_b   1.000
_cell.length_c   1.000
_cell.angle_alpha   90.00
_cell.angle_beta   90.00
_cell.angle_gamma   90.00
#
_symmetry.space_group_name_H-M   'P 1'
#
loop_
_entity.id
_entity.type
_entity.pdbx_description
1 polymer ?
#
loop_
_entity_poly.entity_id
_entity_poly.type
_entity_poly.pdbx_seq_one_letter_code
_entity_poly.pdbx_strand_id
1 'polypeptide(L)' 'DEPTGNLDSRSGREVLALLAEASRTRGQSIAMVTHDPVAASHADRV' A
#
# COMPACT_ATOMS: atom_id res chain seq x y z
N ASP A 1 0.95 -1.40 9.84
CA ASP A 1 1.00 -0.04 10.38
C ASP A 1 2.14 0.66 9.66
N GLU A 2 1.86 1.73 8.90
CA GLU A 2 2.83 2.47 8.06
C GLU A 2 3.72 1.56 7.17
N PRO A 3 3.17 0.85 6.17
CA PRO A 3 3.90 -0.19 5.41
C PRO A 3 5.09 0.32 4.61
N THR A 4 5.21 1.63 4.38
CA THR A 4 6.27 2.27 3.60
C THR A 4 7.09 3.30 4.38
N GLY A 5 6.81 3.52 5.67
CA GLY A 5 7.37 4.66 6.44
C GLY A 5 8.90 4.66 6.61
N ASN A 6 9.53 3.50 6.49
CA ASN A 6 11.00 3.33 6.58
C ASN A 6 11.68 3.06 5.22
N LEU A 7 10.94 3.16 4.11
CA LEU A 7 11.44 2.86 2.78
C LEU A 7 11.70 4.14 1.99
N ASP A 8 12.65 4.07 1.06
CA ASP A 8 12.79 5.13 0.06
C ASP A 8 11.57 5.12 -0.89
N SER A 9 11.37 6.24 -1.60
CA SER A 9 10.21 6.43 -2.47
C SER A 9 10.04 5.40 -3.59
N ARG A 10 11.12 4.73 -4.03
CA ARG A 10 11.02 3.64 -5.01
C ARG A 10 10.59 2.36 -4.33
N SER A 11 11.29 1.96 -3.28
CA SER A 11 11.00 0.73 -2.54
C SER A 11 9.57 0.75 -1.96
N GLY A 12 9.11 1.91 -1.47
CA GLY A 12 7.74 2.09 -1.00
C GLY A 12 6.69 1.85 -2.09
N ARG A 13 6.92 2.33 -3.31
CA ARG A 13 6.00 2.09 -4.44
C ARG A 13 5.96 0.62 -4.86
N GLU A 14 7.08 -0.08 -4.82
CA GLU A 14 7.14 -1.50 -5.14
C GLU A 14 6.33 -2.32 -4.11
N VAL A 15 6.43 -1.99 -2.81
CA VAL A 15 5.62 -2.62 -1.76
C VAL A 15 4.13 -2.34 -1.95
N LEU A 16 3.73 -1.10 -2.23
CA LEU A 16 2.33 -0.75 -2.49
C LEU A 16 1.77 -1.49 -3.71
N ALA A 17 2.57 -1.65 -4.76
CA ALA A 17 2.18 -2.42 -5.95
C ALA A 17 1.95 -3.90 -5.61
N LEU A 18 2.81 -4.51 -4.80
CA LEU A 18 2.65 -5.90 -4.36
C LEU A 18 1.39 -6.09 -3.50
N LEU A 19 1.09 -5.16 -2.59
CA LEU A 19 -0.12 -5.18 -1.79
C LEU A 19 -1.36 -5.04 -2.68
N ALA A 20 -1.37 -4.09 -3.61
CA ALA A 20 -2.47 -3.89 -4.55
C ALA A 20 -2.68 -5.13 -5.44
N GLU A 21 -1.61 -5.76 -5.92
CA GLU A 21 -1.68 -6.99 -6.70
C GLU A 21 -2.26 -8.13 -5.86
N ALA A 22 -1.79 -8.32 -4.63
CA ALA A 22 -2.30 -9.35 -3.74
C ALA A 22 -3.81 -9.18 -3.48
N SER A 23 -4.27 -7.94 -3.29
CA SER A 23 -5.70 -7.67 -3.13
C SER A 23 -6.50 -8.02 -4.39
N ARG A 24 -6.06 -7.56 -5.57
CA ARG A 24 -6.77 -7.75 -6.84
C ARG A 24 -6.75 -9.20 -7.33
N THR A 25 -5.63 -9.88 -7.20
CA THR A 25 -5.42 -11.23 -7.78
C THR A 25 -5.84 -12.34 -6.83
N ARG A 26 -5.65 -12.16 -5.52
CA ARG A 26 -5.94 -13.19 -4.51
C ARG A 26 -7.21 -12.88 -3.71
N GLY A 27 -7.88 -11.78 -3.98
CA GLY A 27 -9.08 -11.34 -3.25
C GLY A 27 -8.80 -11.02 -1.77
N GLN A 28 -7.54 -10.75 -1.42
CA GLN A 28 -7.15 -10.46 -0.05
C GLN A 28 -7.61 -9.05 0.35
N SER A 29 -8.32 -8.96 1.48
CA SER A 29 -8.63 -7.67 2.08
C SER A 29 -7.38 -7.14 2.80
N ILE A 30 -6.97 -5.92 2.45
CA ILE A 30 -5.79 -5.28 3.04
C ILE A 30 -6.26 -4.05 3.79
N ALA A 31 -5.89 -3.98 5.07
CA ALA A 31 -6.03 -2.79 5.89
C ALA A 31 -4.64 -2.22 6.13
N MET A 32 -4.47 -0.93 5.86
CA MET A 32 -3.22 -0.21 6.09
C MET A 32 -3.50 1.10 6.82
N VAL A 33 -2.55 1.49 7.65
CA VAL A 33 -2.52 2.78 8.32
C VAL A 33 -1.37 3.54 7.69
N THR A 34 -1.59 4.78 7.30
CA THR A 34 -0.54 5.62 6.72
C THR A 34 -0.88 7.10 6.83
N HIS A 35 0.12 7.94 7.02
CA HIS A 35 0.03 9.37 6.81
C HIS A 35 0.41 9.81 5.38
N ASP A 36 0.89 8.88 4.53
CA ASP A 36 1.36 9.17 3.17
C ASP A 36 0.18 9.23 2.18
N PRO A 37 -0.08 10.40 1.54
CA PRO A 37 -1.15 10.53 0.55
C PRO A 37 -0.99 9.60 -0.66
N VAL A 38 0.26 9.27 -1.05
CA VAL A 38 0.54 8.35 -2.16
C VAL A 38 0.12 6.94 -1.78
N ALA A 39 0.41 6.51 -0.55
CA ALA A 39 -0.02 5.22 -0.05
C ALA A 39 -1.55 5.15 0.05
N ALA A 40 -2.19 6.21 0.57
CA ALA A 40 -3.65 6.30 0.65
C ALA A 40 -4.34 6.26 -0.73
N SER A 41 -3.73 6.83 -1.78
CA SER A 41 -4.30 6.80 -3.13
C SER A 41 -4.34 5.40 -3.77
N HIS A 42 -3.69 4.41 -3.18
CA HIS A 42 -3.76 3.01 -3.62
C HIS A 42 -4.94 2.25 -2.99
N ALA A 43 -5.58 2.81 -1.96
CA ALA A 43 -6.71 2.18 -1.28
C ALA A 43 -8.03 2.44 -2.02
N ASP A 44 -8.93 1.45 -1.98
CA ASP A 44 -10.28 1.63 -2.53
C ASP A 44 -11.12 2.64 -1.73
N ARG A 45 -10.78 2.81 -0.44
CA ARG A 45 -11.42 3.73 0.52
C ARG A 45 -10.38 4.19 1.55
N VAL A 46 -10.56 5.42 2.07
CA VAL A 46 -9.77 6.03 3.13
C VAL A 46 -10.67 6.37 4.32
#